data_AF-A0AAN9YE80-F1
#
_entry.id   AF-A0AAN9YE80-F1
#
_cell.length_a   1.000
_cell.length_b   1.000
_cell.length_c   1.000
_cell.angle_alpha   90.00
_cell.angle_beta   90.00
_cell.angle_gamma   90.00
#
_symmetry.space_group_name_H-M   'P 1'
#
loop_
_entity.id
_entity.type
_entity.pdbx_description
1 polymer ?
#
loop_
_entity_poly.entity_id
_entity_poly.type
_entity_poly.pdbx_seq_one_letter_code
_entity_poly.pdbx_strand_id
1 'polypeptide(L)'
;MDADKLKLYMQLVAHLPLLARVSILRMLQMSPLSKYMDLKTELTVSLIRSFLSPSKPLSISETQRLLNRDPGVKGRIWVANYAAPAPEETSIRDVVIRAIENLNLNLRQPGNDQGSTPPPSLGDTQCWPDVVPVEAEWVGYRAGATPQSRPPPNLTEAERYAEMMKEVKGATTILYLHGGAYFLMDPSTYRPSTKLLAKLTGGRCYSVRYRLAPQNPFPAALIDALLSYLNLLYPPLGAFHEAVKPEHVVLSGDSAGGNLCMALTQLLLEFGRADTKIRWFGQEVSAPLPAGVALSSPWLDLTHSSPSCRTNAEFDYLPMLQGLDEAQRPSCPAWPADPPRKMLYCADALVTHPLVTLLAADSWEGCPPVYMSCGWELLADEDKYLARKLHSDGVQVVFEEFEAMPHCFQAVLMGTPVSVRSFGAWAGFIRDVVEKGPGKSVFRTIEAKTLNEVDIDPSGLSPYTEEELRERLRVFAREEPPASAAGDVGMKL
;
A
#
# COMPACT_ATOMS: atom_id res chain seq x y z
N MET A 1 -12.87 -34.97 -7.75
CA MET A 1 -12.03 -33.76 -7.74
C MET A 1 -12.94 -32.60 -7.32
N ASP A 2 -12.55 -31.83 -6.31
CA ASP A 2 -13.35 -30.72 -5.77
C ASP A 2 -13.71 -29.73 -6.89
N ALA A 3 -14.95 -29.23 -6.93
CA ALA A 3 -15.44 -28.38 -8.02
C ALA A 3 -14.58 -27.12 -8.19
N ASP A 4 -14.07 -26.58 -7.08
CA ASP A 4 -13.14 -25.45 -7.06
C ASP A 4 -11.76 -25.81 -7.63
N LYS A 5 -11.28 -27.04 -7.36
CA LYS A 5 -10.01 -27.54 -7.94
C LYS A 5 -10.13 -27.79 -9.43
N LEU A 6 -11.27 -28.30 -9.90
CA LEU A 6 -11.55 -28.46 -11.33
C LEU A 6 -11.60 -27.11 -12.04
N LYS A 7 -12.23 -26.10 -11.43
CA LYS A 7 -12.29 -24.75 -11.98
C LYS A 7 -10.91 -24.09 -12.07
N LEU A 8 -10.09 -24.21 -11.02
CA LEU A 8 -8.70 -23.74 -11.03
C LEU A 8 -7.85 -24.47 -12.08
N TYR A 9 -8.02 -25.79 -12.21
CA TYR A 9 -7.32 -26.59 -13.21
C TYR A 9 -7.71 -26.18 -14.65
N MET A 10 -9.00 -25.97 -14.92
CA MET A 10 -9.47 -25.50 -16.22
C MET A 10 -8.97 -24.09 -16.55
N GLN A 11 -8.87 -23.21 -15.55
CA GLN A 11 -8.24 -21.89 -15.71
C GLN A 11 -6.74 -22.00 -16.03
N LEU A 12 -6.01 -22.91 -15.39
CA LEU A 12 -4.59 -23.17 -15.69
C LEU A 12 -4.39 -23.74 -17.11
N VAL A 13 -5.28 -24.64 -17.55
CA VAL A 13 -5.25 -25.20 -18.91
C VAL A 13 -5.38 -24.12 -19.98
N ALA A 14 -6.24 -23.11 -19.76
CA ALA A 14 -6.39 -21.98 -20.68
C ALA A 14 -5.11 -21.14 -20.86
N HIS A 15 -4.17 -21.21 -19.91
CA HIS A 15 -2.90 -20.47 -19.96
C HIS A 15 -1.72 -21.33 -20.47
N LEU A 16 -1.92 -22.62 -20.77
CA LEU A 16 -0.87 -23.49 -21.30
C LEU A 16 -0.17 -22.94 -22.57
N PRO A 17 -0.87 -22.34 -23.56
CA PRO A 17 -0.21 -21.76 -24.72
C PRO A 17 0.76 -20.62 -24.37
N LEU A 18 0.40 -19.78 -23.39
CA LEU A 18 1.27 -18.71 -22.88
C LEU A 18 2.50 -19.30 -22.19
N LEU A 19 2.30 -20.24 -21.27
CA LEU A 19 3.40 -20.89 -20.53
C LEU A 19 4.35 -21.64 -21.47
N ALA A 20 3.81 -22.31 -22.50
CA ALA A 20 4.60 -22.97 -23.54
C ALA A 20 5.43 -21.96 -24.34
N ARG A 21 4.83 -20.83 -24.76
CA ARG A 21 5.54 -19.76 -25.48
C ARG A 21 6.69 -19.19 -24.65
N VAL A 22 6.45 -18.85 -23.38
CA VAL A 22 7.49 -18.34 -22.48
C VAL A 22 8.62 -19.35 -22.33
N SER A 23 8.28 -20.62 -22.12
CA SER A 23 9.26 -21.71 -22.02
C SER A 23 10.09 -21.86 -23.30
N ILE A 24 9.48 -21.79 -24.49
CA ILE A 24 10.17 -21.88 -25.78
C ILE A 24 11.10 -20.68 -26.00
N LEU A 25 10.61 -19.45 -25.80
CA LEU A 25 11.43 -18.25 -25.93
C LEU A 25 12.63 -18.29 -24.98
N ARG A 26 12.44 -18.81 -23.78
CA ARG A 26 13.50 -19.00 -22.80
C ARG A 26 14.52 -20.05 -23.23
N MET A 27 14.06 -21.21 -23.73
CA MET A 27 14.95 -22.25 -24.28
C MET A 27 15.79 -21.75 -25.45
N LEU A 28 15.22 -20.85 -26.26
CA LEU A 28 15.92 -20.22 -27.38
C LEU A 28 16.82 -19.03 -26.96
N GLN A 29 16.94 -18.72 -25.66
CA GLN A 29 17.63 -17.55 -25.13
C GLN A 29 17.14 -16.20 -25.70
N MET A 30 15.89 -16.19 -26.20
CA MET A 30 15.25 -15.01 -26.79
C MET A 30 14.45 -14.20 -25.77
N SER A 31 14.38 -14.66 -24.50
CA SER A 31 13.79 -13.90 -23.41
C SER A 31 14.80 -12.91 -22.81
N PRO A 32 14.54 -11.58 -22.84
CA PRO A 32 15.41 -10.57 -22.21
C PRO A 32 15.62 -10.82 -20.71
N LEU A 33 14.59 -11.34 -20.04
CA LEU A 33 14.58 -11.66 -18.61
C LEU A 33 15.49 -12.85 -18.26
N SER A 34 16.01 -13.56 -19.26
CA SER A 34 16.82 -14.75 -19.04
C SER A 34 18.16 -14.52 -18.37
N LYS A 35 18.65 -13.30 -18.50
CA LYS A 35 19.86 -12.85 -17.82
C LYS A 35 19.65 -12.69 -16.31
N TYR A 36 18.41 -12.48 -15.86
CA TYR A 36 18.12 -12.09 -14.48
C TYR A 36 17.34 -13.16 -13.70
N MET A 37 16.24 -13.67 -14.26
CA MET A 37 15.30 -14.53 -13.52
C MET A 37 15.40 -16.00 -13.93
N ASP A 38 15.06 -16.93 -13.04
CA ASP A 38 14.86 -18.33 -13.42
C ASP A 38 13.53 -18.56 -14.17
N LEU A 39 13.38 -19.73 -14.80
CA LEU A 39 12.18 -20.05 -15.58
C LEU A 39 10.91 -20.05 -14.73
N LYS A 40 10.99 -20.54 -13.48
CA LYS A 40 9.82 -20.63 -12.59
C LYS A 40 9.29 -19.24 -12.27
N THR A 41 10.18 -18.30 -12.01
CA THR A 41 9.87 -16.90 -11.73
C THR A 41 9.24 -16.24 -12.96
N GLU A 42 9.85 -16.40 -14.13
CA GLU A 42 9.34 -15.83 -15.39
C GLU A 42 7.93 -16.35 -15.75
N LEU A 43 7.68 -17.65 -15.53
CA LEU A 43 6.35 -18.25 -15.71
C LEU A 43 5.33 -17.72 -14.70
N THR A 44 5.75 -17.51 -13.45
CA THR A 44 4.88 -16.96 -12.39
C THR A 44 4.47 -15.53 -12.72
N VAL A 45 5.42 -14.67 -13.08
CA VAL A 45 5.16 -13.27 -13.49
C VAL A 45 4.24 -13.23 -14.70
N SER A 46 4.50 -14.06 -15.71
CA SER A 46 3.67 -14.13 -16.93
C SER A 46 2.23 -14.56 -16.63
N LEU A 47 2.04 -15.49 -15.69
CA LEU A 47 0.72 -15.95 -15.27
C LEU A 47 -0.04 -14.89 -14.48
N ILE A 48 0.64 -14.14 -13.60
CA ILE A 48 0.00 -13.02 -12.87
C ILE A 48 -0.43 -11.93 -13.86
N ARG A 49 0.45 -11.57 -14.80
CA ARG A 49 0.18 -10.55 -15.82
C ARG A 49 -1.06 -10.89 -16.65
N SER A 50 -1.30 -12.16 -16.98
CA SER A 50 -2.50 -12.56 -17.73
C SER A 50 -3.79 -12.47 -16.91
N PHE A 51 -3.74 -12.58 -15.59
CA PHE A 51 -4.90 -12.39 -14.72
C PHE A 51 -5.25 -10.91 -14.50
N LEU A 52 -4.26 -10.01 -14.54
CA LEU A 52 -4.49 -8.56 -14.35
C LEU A 52 -4.94 -7.83 -15.62
N SER A 53 -4.68 -8.41 -16.79
CA SER A 53 -5.15 -7.89 -18.09
C SER A 53 -6.04 -8.92 -18.81
N PRO A 54 -7.22 -9.26 -18.24
CA PRO A 54 -8.09 -10.27 -18.83
C PRO A 54 -8.73 -9.76 -20.13
N SER A 55 -8.91 -10.65 -21.11
CA SER A 55 -9.60 -10.33 -22.37
C SER A 55 -11.09 -9.99 -22.20
N LYS A 56 -11.69 -10.42 -21.08
CA LYS A 56 -13.05 -10.07 -20.66
C LYS A 56 -12.98 -9.60 -19.20
N PRO A 57 -12.90 -8.27 -18.94
CA PRO A 57 -12.80 -7.76 -17.59
C PRO A 57 -14.09 -8.02 -16.80
N LEU A 58 -13.93 -8.29 -15.51
CA LEU A 58 -15.04 -8.34 -14.56
C LEU A 58 -15.42 -6.92 -14.12
N SER A 59 -16.64 -6.74 -13.62
CA SER A 59 -16.98 -5.50 -12.93
C SER A 59 -16.12 -5.30 -11.67
N ILE A 60 -16.04 -4.07 -11.16
CA ILE A 60 -15.28 -3.78 -9.93
C ILE A 60 -15.80 -4.58 -8.74
N SER A 61 -17.13 -4.68 -8.58
CA SER A 61 -17.74 -5.44 -7.50
C SER A 61 -17.47 -6.95 -7.58
N GLU A 62 -17.42 -7.51 -8.79
CA GLU A 62 -17.06 -8.92 -8.99
C GLU A 62 -15.58 -9.18 -8.73
N THR A 63 -14.71 -8.26 -9.17
CA THR A 63 -13.27 -8.31 -8.91
C THR A 63 -12.98 -8.26 -7.41
N GLN A 64 -13.60 -7.33 -6.67
CA GLN A 64 -13.52 -7.26 -5.21
C GLN A 64 -13.98 -8.54 -4.54
N ARG A 65 -15.14 -9.10 -4.95
CA ARG A 65 -15.66 -10.35 -4.39
C ARG A 65 -14.71 -11.53 -4.58
N LEU A 66 -14.02 -11.57 -5.72
CA LEU A 66 -13.07 -12.63 -6.04
C LEU A 66 -11.77 -12.47 -5.23
N LEU A 67 -11.21 -11.26 -5.23
CA LEU A 67 -9.87 -10.99 -4.71
C LEU A 67 -9.83 -10.73 -3.20
N ASN A 68 -10.95 -10.39 -2.58
CA ASN A 68 -11.06 -10.17 -1.13
C ASN A 68 -11.57 -11.42 -0.39
N ARG A 69 -11.67 -12.57 -1.08
CA ARG A 69 -12.16 -13.80 -0.48
C ARG A 69 -11.16 -14.31 0.56
N ASP A 70 -11.63 -14.47 1.80
CA ASP A 70 -10.81 -15.04 2.88
C ASP A 70 -10.42 -16.50 2.54
N PRO A 71 -9.11 -16.82 2.41
CA PRO A 71 -8.63 -18.17 2.13
C PRO A 71 -8.74 -19.13 3.34
N GLY A 72 -9.18 -18.63 4.50
CA GLY A 72 -9.21 -19.31 5.77
C GLY A 72 -7.87 -19.28 6.51
N VAL A 73 -7.91 -19.52 7.82
CA VAL A 73 -6.69 -19.55 8.65
C VAL A 73 -6.12 -20.97 8.71
N LYS A 74 -4.89 -21.14 8.21
CA LYS A 74 -4.18 -22.42 8.21
C LYS A 74 -2.68 -22.26 8.48
N GLY A 75 -2.14 -23.18 9.26
CA GLY A 75 -0.71 -23.36 9.46
C GLY A 75 -0.17 -22.68 10.71
N ARG A 76 1.07 -22.19 10.61
CA ARG A 76 1.84 -21.60 11.71
C ARG A 76 1.47 -20.13 11.97
N ILE A 77 0.20 -19.87 12.20
CA ILE A 77 -0.34 -18.52 12.36
C ILE A 77 -1.39 -18.48 13.46
N TRP A 78 -1.33 -17.44 14.26
CA TRP A 78 -2.43 -16.97 15.10
C TRP A 78 -3.13 -15.82 14.37
N VAL A 79 -4.46 -15.84 14.37
CA VAL A 79 -5.30 -14.75 13.90
C VAL A 79 -6.38 -14.53 14.94
N ALA A 80 -6.49 -13.30 15.44
CA ALA A 80 -7.60 -12.85 16.28
C ALA A 80 -8.23 -11.61 15.63
N ASN A 81 -9.51 -11.70 15.28
CA ASN A 81 -10.23 -10.59 14.66
C ASN A 81 -10.59 -9.56 15.73
N TYR A 82 -10.46 -8.29 15.38
CA TYR A 82 -10.82 -7.19 16.25
C TYR A 82 -11.56 -6.13 15.45
N ALA A 83 -12.61 -5.57 16.04
CA ALA A 83 -13.33 -4.44 15.49
C ALA A 83 -13.07 -3.25 16.40
N ALA A 84 -12.15 -2.37 15.98
CA ALA A 84 -11.88 -1.13 16.68
C ALA A 84 -13.15 -0.25 16.63
N PRO A 85 -13.76 0.10 17.76
CA PRO A 85 -14.96 0.92 17.74
C PRO A 85 -14.62 2.34 17.26
N ALA A 86 -15.56 2.96 16.57
CA ALA A 86 -15.50 4.39 16.29
C ALA A 86 -15.95 5.19 17.52
N PRO A 87 -15.27 6.29 17.88
CA PRO A 87 -15.80 7.26 18.82
C PRO A 87 -17.10 7.86 18.28
N GLU A 88 -18.02 8.26 19.16
CA GLU A 88 -19.22 9.01 18.76
C GLU A 88 -18.86 10.42 18.28
N GLU A 89 -17.71 10.95 18.70
CA GLU A 89 -17.22 12.26 18.30
C GLU A 89 -16.67 12.27 16.87
N THR A 90 -16.90 13.39 16.16
CA THR A 90 -16.40 13.61 14.79
C THR A 90 -14.94 14.04 14.72
N SER A 91 -14.28 14.22 15.88
CA SER A 91 -12.99 14.92 15.97
C SER A 91 -11.91 14.32 15.06
N ILE A 92 -11.85 13.00 14.87
CA ILE A 92 -10.92 12.35 13.94
C ILE A 92 -11.13 12.86 12.51
N ARG A 93 -12.37 12.80 12.03
CA ARG A 93 -12.72 13.29 10.69
C ARG A 93 -12.39 14.76 10.55
N ASP A 94 -12.74 15.57 11.53
CA ASP A 94 -12.57 17.03 11.49
C ASP A 94 -11.09 17.44 11.40
N VAL A 95 -10.20 16.77 12.15
CA VAL A 95 -8.76 17.06 12.08
C VAL A 95 -8.14 16.58 10.77
N VAL A 96 -8.61 15.46 10.21
CA VAL A 96 -8.14 14.98 8.88
C VAL A 96 -8.57 15.94 7.78
N ILE A 97 -9.82 16.39 7.78
CA ILE A 97 -10.33 17.36 6.80
C ILE A 97 -9.51 18.65 6.88
N ARG A 98 -9.30 19.17 8.09
CA ARG A 98 -8.49 20.38 8.28
C ARG A 98 -7.06 20.22 7.77
N ALA A 99 -6.42 19.07 8.00
CA ALA A 99 -5.09 18.80 7.48
C ALA A 99 -5.07 18.73 5.95
N ILE A 100 -6.08 18.12 5.33
CA ILE A 100 -6.24 18.10 3.86
C ILE A 100 -6.37 19.54 3.34
N GLU A 101 -7.22 20.35 3.96
CA GLU A 101 -7.39 21.75 3.54
C GLU A 101 -6.09 22.55 3.69
N ASN A 102 -5.39 22.44 4.82
CA ASN A 102 -4.12 23.14 5.07
C ASN A 102 -3.04 22.75 4.05
N LEU A 103 -2.85 21.45 3.81
CA LEU A 103 -1.86 20.96 2.86
C LEU A 103 -2.21 21.35 1.43
N ASN A 104 -3.50 21.41 1.08
CA ASN A 104 -3.96 21.90 -0.21
C ASN A 104 -3.75 23.43 -0.37
N LEU A 105 -3.84 24.22 0.71
CA LEU A 105 -3.55 25.65 0.69
C LEU A 105 -2.06 25.95 0.53
N ASN A 106 -1.18 25.12 1.09
CA ASN A 106 0.27 25.30 0.94
C ASN A 106 0.72 25.17 -0.54
N LEU A 107 0.02 24.36 -1.33
CA LEU A 107 0.20 24.33 -2.79
C LEU A 107 -0.13 25.67 -3.48
N ARG A 108 -0.86 26.60 -2.83
CA ARG A 108 -1.37 27.85 -3.40
C ARG A 108 -0.47 29.09 -3.18
N GLN A 109 0.71 29.00 -2.56
CA GLN A 109 1.51 30.20 -2.27
C GLN A 109 2.11 30.87 -3.54
N PRO A 110 2.17 32.22 -3.63
CA PRO A 110 2.60 32.95 -4.82
C PRO A 110 4.10 32.75 -5.05
N GLY A 111 4.43 32.01 -6.11
CA GLY A 111 5.78 31.52 -6.42
C GLY A 111 5.74 30.13 -7.04
N ASN A 112 4.74 29.32 -6.67
CA ASN A 112 4.52 27.98 -7.22
C ASN A 112 3.53 27.92 -8.39
N ASP A 113 2.62 28.88 -8.53
CA ASP A 113 1.59 28.87 -9.58
C ASP A 113 1.40 30.27 -10.18
N GLN A 114 2.15 30.59 -11.24
CA GLN A 114 1.76 31.64 -12.19
C GLN A 114 1.01 30.98 -13.36
N GLY A 115 -0.29 30.72 -13.19
CA GLY A 115 -1.17 30.44 -14.34
C GLY A 115 -2.23 29.34 -14.19
N SER A 116 -2.30 28.62 -13.08
CA SER A 116 -3.41 27.67 -12.82
C SER A 116 -4.57 28.37 -12.13
N THR A 117 -5.78 28.13 -12.61
CA THR A 117 -7.01 28.40 -11.85
C THR A 117 -6.92 27.67 -10.50
N PRO A 118 -7.22 28.32 -9.36
CA PRO A 118 -7.20 27.65 -8.08
C PRO A 118 -8.20 26.49 -8.09
N PRO A 119 -7.85 25.29 -7.58
CA PRO A 119 -8.81 24.20 -7.48
C PRO A 119 -9.98 24.65 -6.59
N PRO A 120 -11.23 24.26 -6.93
CA PRO A 120 -12.42 24.68 -6.20
C PRO A 120 -12.29 24.41 -4.69
N SER A 121 -12.93 25.24 -3.85
CA SER A 121 -13.03 24.94 -2.42
C SER A 121 -13.69 23.57 -2.26
N LEU A 122 -13.04 22.66 -1.51
CA LEU A 122 -13.55 21.31 -1.23
C LEU A 122 -14.92 21.30 -0.53
N GLY A 123 -15.33 22.45 0.01
CA GLY A 123 -16.42 22.60 0.98
C GLY A 123 -17.84 22.28 0.52
N ASP A 124 -18.17 22.28 -0.78
CA ASP A 124 -19.58 22.20 -1.20
C ASP A 124 -19.92 20.99 -2.10
N THR A 125 -18.93 20.26 -2.64
CA THR A 125 -19.16 19.12 -3.57
C THR A 125 -18.61 17.78 -3.09
N GLN A 126 -17.82 17.76 -2.00
CA GLN A 126 -17.18 16.55 -1.48
C GLN A 126 -18.01 15.94 -0.34
N CYS A 127 -18.49 14.70 -0.51
CA CYS A 127 -19.06 13.94 0.60
C CYS A 127 -17.93 13.37 1.45
N TRP A 128 -17.62 14.02 2.58
CA TRP A 128 -16.63 13.52 3.53
C TRP A 128 -17.16 12.28 4.26
N PRO A 129 -16.38 11.18 4.32
CA PRO A 129 -16.85 9.92 4.88
C PRO A 129 -17.02 10.00 6.40
N ASP A 130 -17.98 9.25 6.93
CA ASP A 130 -18.17 9.09 8.36
C ASP A 130 -17.04 8.25 8.99
N VAL A 131 -16.86 8.43 10.30
CA VAL A 131 -16.00 7.58 11.13
C VAL A 131 -16.83 6.37 11.54
N VAL A 132 -16.38 5.17 11.18
CA VAL A 132 -17.08 3.90 11.44
C VAL A 132 -16.13 2.92 12.13
N PRO A 133 -16.65 1.87 12.81
CA PRO A 133 -15.79 0.83 13.35
C PRO A 133 -14.89 0.23 12.27
N VAL A 134 -13.62 -0.01 12.61
CA VAL A 134 -12.61 -0.53 11.68
C VAL A 134 -12.23 -1.94 12.08
N GLU A 135 -12.42 -2.89 11.18
CA GLU A 135 -11.97 -4.26 11.40
C GLU A 135 -10.47 -4.39 11.18
N ALA A 136 -9.85 -5.30 11.92
CA ALA A 136 -8.45 -5.66 11.79
C ALA A 136 -8.21 -7.11 12.24
N GLU A 137 -7.06 -7.65 11.81
CA GLU A 137 -6.56 -8.93 12.28
C GLU A 137 -5.29 -8.73 13.10
N TRP A 138 -5.32 -9.15 14.37
CA TRP A 138 -4.10 -9.41 15.11
C TRP A 138 -3.48 -10.69 14.59
N VAL A 139 -2.26 -10.60 14.06
CA VAL A 139 -1.52 -11.72 13.47
C VAL A 139 -0.23 -11.96 14.25
N GLY A 140 -0.01 -13.23 14.62
CA GLY A 140 1.21 -13.68 15.28
C GLY A 140 1.71 -15.00 14.71
N TYR A 141 2.97 -15.31 14.96
CA TYR A 141 3.55 -16.59 14.56
C TYR A 141 3.20 -17.69 15.58
N ARG A 142 2.74 -18.84 15.11
CA ARG A 142 2.42 -20.00 15.95
C ARG A 142 3.50 -21.07 15.80
N ALA A 143 4.52 -21.02 16.66
CA ALA A 143 5.72 -21.85 16.59
C ALA A 143 5.42 -23.35 16.76
N GLY A 144 4.50 -23.69 17.66
CA GLY A 144 4.13 -25.09 17.95
C GLY A 144 3.26 -25.78 16.90
N ALA A 145 2.74 -25.04 15.90
CA ALA A 145 1.86 -25.60 14.87
C ALA A 145 2.61 -26.23 13.70
N THR A 146 1.96 -27.13 12.97
CA THR A 146 2.42 -27.64 11.66
C THR A 146 1.79 -26.84 10.52
N PRO A 147 2.30 -26.90 9.26
CA PRO A 147 1.67 -26.25 8.11
C PRO A 147 0.21 -26.70 7.84
N GLN A 148 -0.19 -27.86 8.35
CA GLN A 148 -1.53 -28.42 8.21
C GLN A 148 -2.43 -28.11 9.41
N SER A 149 -1.86 -27.60 10.51
CA SER A 149 -2.61 -27.24 11.72
C SER A 149 -3.65 -26.16 11.42
N ARG A 150 -4.76 -26.21 12.15
CA ARG A 150 -5.74 -25.12 12.22
C ARG A 150 -5.65 -24.45 13.59
N PRO A 151 -6.02 -23.16 13.71
CA PRO A 151 -6.25 -22.57 15.02
C PRO A 151 -7.29 -23.39 15.81
N PRO A 152 -7.18 -23.46 17.14
CA PRO A 152 -8.21 -24.09 17.97
C PRO A 152 -9.59 -23.46 17.69
N PRO A 153 -10.62 -24.25 17.36
CA PRO A 153 -11.89 -23.71 16.89
C PRO A 153 -12.73 -23.03 17.98
N ASN A 154 -12.53 -23.40 19.26
CA ASN A 154 -13.41 -23.02 20.37
C ASN A 154 -12.89 -21.87 21.23
N LEU A 155 -11.98 -21.04 20.70
CA LEU A 155 -11.50 -19.83 21.39
C LEU A 155 -12.25 -18.61 20.88
N THR A 156 -12.62 -17.72 21.80
CA THR A 156 -13.04 -16.34 21.49
C THR A 156 -11.87 -15.55 20.91
N GLU A 157 -12.14 -14.39 20.28
CA GLU A 157 -11.06 -13.56 19.73
C GLU A 157 -10.09 -13.05 20.81
N ALA A 158 -10.61 -12.70 21.98
CA ALA A 158 -9.78 -12.30 23.12
C ALA A 158 -8.88 -13.44 23.64
N GLU A 159 -9.41 -14.67 23.71
CA GLU A 159 -8.60 -15.85 24.08
C GLU A 159 -7.56 -16.18 23.01
N ARG A 160 -7.89 -16.08 21.72
CA ARG A 160 -6.91 -16.25 20.63
C ARG A 160 -5.80 -15.21 20.71
N TYR A 161 -6.15 -13.96 20.98
CA TYR A 161 -5.18 -12.90 21.20
C TYR A 161 -4.28 -13.21 22.41
N ALA A 162 -4.86 -13.63 23.54
CA ALA A 162 -4.09 -14.01 24.73
C ALA A 162 -3.13 -15.19 24.47
N GLU A 163 -3.56 -16.25 23.78
CA GLU A 163 -2.69 -17.36 23.40
C GLU A 163 -1.58 -16.92 22.43
N MET A 164 -1.90 -16.06 21.46
CA MET A 164 -0.91 -15.47 20.56
C MET A 164 0.16 -14.71 21.34
N MET A 165 -0.25 -13.88 22.30
CA MET A 165 0.65 -13.05 23.09
C MET A 165 1.63 -13.84 23.95
N LYS A 166 1.31 -15.09 24.33
CA LYS A 166 2.27 -16.00 25.01
C LYS A 166 3.45 -16.38 24.12
N GLU A 167 3.32 -16.29 22.80
CA GLU A 167 4.38 -16.61 21.83
C GLU A 167 5.11 -15.36 21.31
N VAL A 168 4.57 -14.16 21.54
CA VAL A 168 5.21 -12.89 21.18
C VAL A 168 6.41 -12.64 22.11
N LYS A 169 7.56 -12.29 21.53
CA LYS A 169 8.84 -12.15 22.24
C LYS A 169 9.35 -10.72 22.30
N GLY A 170 8.95 -9.89 21.34
CA GLY A 170 9.38 -8.50 21.21
C GLY A 170 8.26 -7.50 21.46
N ALA A 171 8.63 -6.26 21.74
CA ALA A 171 7.69 -5.16 21.93
C ALA A 171 7.04 -4.68 20.62
N THR A 172 7.68 -4.96 19.48
CA THR A 172 7.28 -4.54 18.13
C THR A 172 5.84 -4.89 17.82
N THR A 173 5.07 -3.86 17.45
CA THR A 173 3.75 -3.97 16.84
C THR A 173 3.79 -3.35 15.45
N ILE A 174 3.52 -4.15 14.43
CA ILE A 174 3.46 -3.69 13.04
C ILE A 174 2.02 -3.29 12.73
N LEU A 175 1.76 -2.01 12.51
CA LEU A 175 0.48 -1.58 11.93
C LEU A 175 0.57 -1.82 10.42
N TYR A 176 -0.03 -2.92 9.95
CA TYR A 176 0.09 -3.36 8.56
C TYR A 176 -1.09 -2.84 7.73
N LEU A 177 -0.77 -2.10 6.67
CA LEU A 177 -1.71 -1.58 5.69
C LEU A 177 -1.44 -2.31 4.38
N HIS A 178 -2.41 -3.09 3.91
CA HIS A 178 -2.22 -3.98 2.77
C HIS A 178 -2.19 -3.23 1.42
N GLY A 179 -1.55 -3.82 0.41
CA GLY A 179 -1.67 -3.35 -0.98
C GLY A 179 -3.00 -3.71 -1.64
N GLY A 180 -3.09 -3.56 -2.96
CA GLY A 180 -4.33 -3.82 -3.72
C GLY A 180 -4.97 -2.57 -4.34
N ALA A 181 -4.15 -1.57 -4.69
CA ALA A 181 -4.58 -0.37 -5.42
C ALA A 181 -5.76 0.39 -4.77
N TYR A 182 -5.91 0.32 -3.44
CA TYR A 182 -7.03 0.86 -2.67
C TYR A 182 -8.44 0.30 -2.95
N PHE A 183 -8.60 -0.60 -3.93
CA PHE A 183 -9.91 -1.17 -4.27
C PHE A 183 -9.96 -2.70 -4.17
N LEU A 184 -8.84 -3.36 -3.87
CA LEU A 184 -8.70 -4.81 -3.81
C LEU A 184 -8.02 -5.26 -2.52
N MET A 185 -8.08 -6.58 -2.30
CA MET A 185 -7.42 -7.32 -1.23
C MET A 185 -8.00 -7.01 0.15
N ASP A 186 -7.41 -7.67 1.14
CA ASP A 186 -7.94 -7.77 2.49
C ASP A 186 -6.82 -8.21 3.45
N PRO A 187 -6.88 -7.92 4.77
CA PRO A 187 -5.94 -8.48 5.74
C PRO A 187 -5.78 -10.00 5.62
N SER A 188 -6.87 -10.70 5.33
CA SER A 188 -6.87 -12.16 5.20
C SER A 188 -6.00 -12.67 4.04
N THR A 189 -5.86 -11.90 2.96
CA THR A 189 -5.00 -12.26 1.81
C THR A 189 -3.52 -11.96 2.09
N TYR A 190 -3.24 -11.07 3.04
CA TYR A 190 -1.89 -10.67 3.45
C TYR A 190 -1.31 -11.46 4.64
N ARG A 191 -2.08 -12.38 5.23
CA ARG A 191 -1.64 -13.30 6.29
C ARG A 191 -0.28 -13.98 6.05
N PRO A 192 0.11 -14.40 4.83
CA PRO A 192 1.44 -14.96 4.60
C PRO A 192 2.58 -13.99 4.93
N SER A 193 2.47 -12.74 4.49
CA SER A 193 3.47 -11.67 4.71
C SER A 193 3.48 -11.24 6.17
N THR A 194 2.31 -10.93 6.75
CA THR A 194 2.21 -10.48 8.15
C THR A 194 2.67 -11.55 9.14
N LYS A 195 2.34 -12.82 8.90
CA LYS A 195 2.88 -13.95 9.68
C LYS A 195 4.41 -14.04 9.60
N LEU A 196 4.98 -13.82 8.42
CA LEU A 196 6.43 -13.89 8.24
C LEU A 196 7.12 -12.71 8.95
N LEU A 197 6.57 -11.50 8.84
CA LEU A 197 7.05 -10.33 9.57
C LEU A 197 6.96 -10.52 11.08
N ALA A 198 5.82 -11.00 11.60
CA ALA A 198 5.65 -11.33 13.03
C ALA A 198 6.69 -12.37 13.49
N LYS A 199 6.96 -13.40 12.68
CA LYS A 199 8.00 -14.40 12.97
C LYS A 199 9.40 -13.79 13.04
N LEU A 200 9.78 -12.99 12.05
CA LEU A 200 11.14 -12.48 11.89
C LEU A 200 11.47 -11.33 12.84
N THR A 201 10.46 -10.57 13.25
CA THR A 201 10.59 -9.51 14.27
C THR A 201 10.43 -10.05 15.69
N GLY A 202 9.80 -11.22 15.87
CA GLY A 202 9.38 -11.71 17.18
C GLY A 202 8.21 -10.92 17.78
N GLY A 203 7.65 -9.97 17.02
CA GLY A 203 6.52 -9.14 17.40
C GLY A 203 5.18 -9.68 16.91
N ARG A 204 4.26 -8.75 16.65
CA ARG A 204 2.90 -9.01 16.18
C ARG A 204 2.48 -7.99 15.13
N CYS A 205 1.56 -8.35 14.24
CA CYS A 205 0.97 -7.41 13.29
C CYS A 205 -0.48 -7.10 13.67
N TYR A 206 -0.88 -5.85 13.50
CA TYR A 206 -2.27 -5.39 13.46
C TYR A 206 -2.59 -5.03 12.02
N SER A 207 -3.24 -5.94 11.30
CA SER A 207 -3.47 -5.83 9.86
C SER A 207 -4.86 -5.25 9.60
N VAL A 208 -4.92 -4.01 9.08
CA VAL A 208 -6.16 -3.21 9.02
C VAL A 208 -6.99 -3.54 7.79
N ARG A 209 -8.30 -3.78 7.99
CA ARG A 209 -9.29 -3.90 6.92
C ARG A 209 -9.88 -2.52 6.61
N TYR A 210 -9.05 -1.64 6.07
CA TYR A 210 -9.47 -0.27 5.76
C TYR A 210 -10.49 -0.28 4.61
N ARG A 211 -11.38 0.71 4.58
CA ARG A 211 -12.43 0.81 3.57
C ARG A 211 -11.84 1.00 2.17
N LEU A 212 -12.41 0.26 1.22
CA LEU A 212 -11.95 0.26 -0.17
C LEU A 212 -12.73 1.25 -1.03
N ALA A 213 -12.03 1.81 -2.01
CA ALA A 213 -12.59 2.51 -3.15
C ALA A 213 -13.25 1.52 -4.13
N PRO A 214 -14.14 1.98 -5.04
CA PRO A 214 -14.66 3.34 -5.16
C PRO A 214 -15.80 3.66 -4.17
N GLN A 215 -16.31 2.67 -3.42
CA GLN A 215 -17.41 2.86 -2.46
C GLN A 215 -17.04 3.86 -1.36
N ASN A 216 -15.77 3.87 -0.95
CA ASN A 216 -15.24 4.78 0.06
C ASN A 216 -13.96 5.43 -0.49
N PRO A 217 -14.06 6.53 -1.25
CA PRO A 217 -12.88 7.23 -1.73
C PRO A 217 -12.08 7.86 -0.60
N PHE A 218 -10.87 8.32 -0.92
CA PHE A 218 -10.07 9.21 -0.11
C PHE A 218 -10.94 10.36 0.46
N PRO A 219 -10.87 10.63 1.78
CA PRO A 219 -9.88 10.14 2.74
C PRO A 219 -10.31 8.93 3.60
N ALA A 220 -11.28 8.11 3.18
CA ALA A 220 -11.83 7.04 4.04
C ALA A 220 -10.77 6.06 4.59
N ALA A 221 -9.90 5.53 3.71
CA ALA A 221 -8.83 4.62 4.13
C ALA A 221 -7.83 5.29 5.10
N LEU A 222 -7.55 6.58 4.92
CA LEU A 222 -6.66 7.36 5.80
C LEU A 222 -7.28 7.57 7.18
N ILE A 223 -8.58 7.84 7.25
CA ILE A 223 -9.34 7.91 8.50
C ILE A 223 -9.29 6.56 9.22
N ASP A 224 -9.48 5.46 8.50
CA ASP A 224 -9.45 4.11 9.10
C ASP A 224 -8.05 3.74 9.61
N ALA A 225 -7.00 4.16 8.91
CA ALA A 225 -5.61 3.99 9.33
C ALA A 225 -5.29 4.81 10.59
N LEU A 226 -5.72 6.08 10.65
CA LEU A 226 -5.57 6.92 11.83
C LEU A 226 -6.35 6.38 13.03
N LEU A 227 -7.60 5.96 12.84
CA LEU A 227 -8.41 5.34 13.89
C LEU A 227 -7.73 4.08 14.43
N SER A 228 -7.21 3.23 13.54
CA SER A 228 -6.45 2.03 13.92
C SER A 228 -5.19 2.36 14.71
N TYR A 229 -4.45 3.38 14.29
CA TYR A 229 -3.26 3.85 15.00
C TYR A 229 -3.61 4.37 16.40
N LEU A 230 -4.63 5.21 16.53
CA LEU A 230 -5.11 5.71 17.83
C LEU A 230 -5.66 4.59 18.72
N ASN A 231 -6.32 3.58 18.14
CA ASN A 231 -6.79 2.43 18.91
C ASN A 231 -5.64 1.62 19.50
N LEU A 232 -4.52 1.45 18.76
CA LEU A 232 -3.31 0.83 19.29
C LEU A 232 -2.72 1.62 20.46
N LEU A 233 -2.63 2.95 20.34
CA LEU A 233 -2.02 3.81 21.37
C LEU A 233 -2.92 3.99 22.60
N TYR A 234 -4.22 4.13 22.37
CA TYR A 234 -5.23 4.49 23.36
C TYR A 234 -6.45 3.56 23.23
N PRO A 235 -6.30 2.26 23.52
CA PRO A 235 -7.41 1.32 23.40
C PRO A 235 -8.60 1.75 24.27
N PRO A 236 -9.83 1.78 23.72
CA PRO A 236 -11.02 2.12 24.48
C PRO A 236 -11.36 1.03 25.51
N LEU A 237 -12.22 1.37 26.46
CA LEU A 237 -12.69 0.42 27.47
C LEU A 237 -13.30 -0.83 26.81
N GLY A 238 -12.83 -2.01 27.21
CA GLY A 238 -13.29 -3.30 26.67
C GLY A 238 -12.48 -3.83 25.49
N ALA A 239 -11.50 -3.08 24.97
CA ALA A 239 -10.49 -3.64 24.09
C ALA A 239 -9.74 -4.78 24.80
N PHE A 240 -9.51 -5.90 24.09
CA PHE A 240 -8.80 -7.05 24.67
C PHE A 240 -7.27 -6.98 24.50
N HIS A 241 -6.75 -5.82 24.09
CA HIS A 241 -5.32 -5.55 24.00
C HIS A 241 -4.94 -4.33 24.84
N GLU A 242 -3.69 -4.30 25.27
CA GLU A 242 -3.13 -3.19 26.02
C GLU A 242 -2.69 -2.06 25.08
N ALA A 243 -2.48 -0.87 25.67
CA ALA A 243 -1.91 0.28 24.98
C ALA A 243 -0.50 -0.03 24.48
N VAL A 244 -0.25 0.26 23.21
CA VAL A 244 1.06 0.11 22.59
C VAL A 244 1.75 1.47 22.60
N LYS A 245 3.00 1.52 23.07
CA LYS A 245 3.78 2.75 23.02
C LYS A 245 4.09 3.13 21.56
N PRO A 246 4.10 4.43 21.20
CA PRO A 246 4.44 4.87 19.84
C PRO A 246 5.82 4.37 19.38
N GLU A 247 6.82 4.35 20.28
CA GLU A 247 8.16 3.83 20.04
C GLU A 247 8.23 2.31 19.78
N HIS A 248 7.11 1.60 19.93
CA HIS A 248 6.99 0.18 19.61
C HIS A 248 6.14 -0.09 18.36
N VAL A 249 5.56 0.94 17.74
CA VAL A 249 4.76 0.82 16.52
C VAL A 249 5.62 1.10 15.30
N VAL A 250 5.56 0.23 14.29
CA VAL A 250 6.13 0.49 12.96
C VAL A 250 5.00 0.40 11.94
N LEU A 251 4.85 1.44 11.10
CA LEU A 251 3.92 1.39 9.97
C LEU A 251 4.55 0.56 8.87
N SER A 252 3.79 -0.37 8.30
CA SER A 252 4.33 -1.21 7.24
C SER A 252 3.25 -1.58 6.23
N GLY A 253 3.63 -1.65 4.97
CA GLY A 253 2.70 -1.95 3.90
C GLY A 253 3.41 -2.02 2.55
N ASP A 254 2.66 -2.45 1.56
CA ASP A 254 3.13 -2.61 0.19
C ASP A 254 2.21 -1.93 -0.80
N SER A 255 2.74 -1.43 -1.92
CA SER A 255 1.92 -0.79 -2.97
C SER A 255 1.03 0.33 -2.40
N ALA A 256 -0.28 0.29 -2.65
CA ALA A 256 -1.26 1.21 -2.06
C ALA A 256 -1.21 1.26 -0.52
N GLY A 257 -0.89 0.16 0.16
CA GLY A 257 -0.72 0.14 1.60
C GLY A 257 0.53 0.89 2.04
N GLY A 258 1.58 0.88 1.21
CA GLY A 258 2.77 1.70 1.42
C GLY A 258 2.51 3.19 1.19
N ASN A 259 1.69 3.54 0.19
CA ASN A 259 1.13 4.90 0.05
C ASN A 259 0.41 5.33 1.32
N LEU A 260 -0.51 4.48 1.83
CA LEU A 260 -1.31 4.79 3.01
C LEU A 260 -0.45 4.96 4.28
N CYS A 261 0.62 4.18 4.43
CA CYS A 261 1.60 4.37 5.50
C CYS A 261 2.26 5.76 5.43
N MET A 262 2.67 6.19 4.24
CA MET A 262 3.29 7.50 4.04
C MET A 262 2.29 8.64 4.18
N ALA A 263 1.05 8.47 3.71
CA ALA A 263 -0.03 9.43 3.90
C ALA A 263 -0.38 9.60 5.39
N LEU A 264 -0.46 8.50 6.15
CA LEU A 264 -0.62 8.56 7.60
C LEU A 264 0.57 9.27 8.26
N THR A 265 1.79 8.96 7.84
CA THR A 265 3.00 9.62 8.38
C THR A 265 2.99 11.13 8.13
N GLN A 266 2.66 11.56 6.91
CA GLN A 266 2.54 12.98 6.56
C GLN A 266 1.44 13.67 7.35
N LEU A 267 0.31 13.00 7.58
CA LEU A 267 -0.77 13.50 8.43
C LEU A 267 -0.33 13.67 9.89
N LEU A 268 0.41 12.71 10.45
CA LEU A 268 0.95 12.79 11.80
C LEU A 268 2.01 13.89 11.94
N LEU A 269 2.82 14.14 10.91
CA LEU A 269 3.74 15.28 10.87
C LEU A 269 3.00 16.61 10.90
N GLU A 270 1.93 16.74 10.11
CA GLU A 270 1.08 17.93 10.12
C GLU A 270 0.45 18.15 11.51
N PHE A 271 -0.04 17.08 12.15
CA PHE A 271 -0.55 17.16 13.51
C PHE A 271 0.50 17.58 14.53
N GLY A 272 1.74 17.08 14.41
CA GLY A 272 2.84 17.50 15.25
C GLY A 272 3.21 18.98 15.07
N ARG A 273 3.27 19.45 13.81
CA ARG A 273 3.57 20.86 13.47
C ARG A 273 2.50 21.83 13.97
N ALA A 274 1.23 21.40 13.95
CA ALA A 274 0.09 22.20 14.39
C ALA A 274 -0.30 21.99 15.87
N ASP A 275 0.41 21.13 16.61
CA ASP A 275 0.03 20.64 17.96
C ASP A 275 -1.44 20.19 18.06
N THR A 276 -1.90 19.45 17.04
CA THR A 276 -3.29 19.00 16.94
C THR A 276 -3.65 18.02 18.05
N LYS A 277 -4.71 18.32 18.81
CA LYS A 277 -5.36 17.40 19.74
C LYS A 277 -6.60 16.77 19.11
N ILE A 278 -6.85 15.51 19.45
CA ILE A 278 -7.99 14.73 18.95
C ILE A 278 -8.84 14.32 20.14
N ARG A 279 -10.15 14.56 20.06
CA ARG A 279 -11.08 14.01 21.04
C ARG A 279 -11.34 12.53 20.74
N TRP A 280 -11.03 11.68 21.71
CA TRP A 280 -11.04 10.22 21.60
C TRP A 280 -11.71 9.62 22.84
N PHE A 281 -12.93 9.09 22.67
CA PHE A 281 -13.73 8.50 23.75
C PHE A 281 -13.81 9.41 25.00
N GLY A 282 -14.15 10.68 24.80
CA GLY A 282 -14.27 11.68 25.86
C GLY A 282 -12.96 12.29 26.36
N GLN A 283 -11.79 11.82 25.91
CA GLN A 283 -10.47 12.31 26.32
C GLN A 283 -9.79 13.08 25.19
N GLU A 284 -8.89 14.01 25.53
CA GLU A 284 -8.01 14.64 24.54
C GLU A 284 -6.71 13.86 24.43
N VAL A 285 -6.36 13.42 23.22
CA VAL A 285 -5.13 12.68 22.93
C VAL A 285 -4.34 13.35 21.80
N SER A 286 -3.03 13.11 21.78
CA SER A 286 -2.16 13.43 20.64
C SER A 286 -1.92 12.20 19.80
N ALA A 287 -1.57 12.38 18.52
CA ALA A 287 -1.13 11.30 17.64
C ALA A 287 0.39 11.44 17.38
N PRO A 288 1.25 10.95 18.30
CA PRO A 288 2.71 11.02 18.12
C PRO A 288 3.17 10.19 16.91
N LEU A 289 4.40 10.40 16.45
CA LEU A 289 4.98 9.59 15.37
C LEU A 289 5.31 8.17 15.85
N PRO A 290 5.20 7.15 14.95
CA PRO A 290 5.65 5.79 15.22
C PRO A 290 7.18 5.69 15.26
N ALA A 291 7.70 4.54 15.68
CA ALA A 291 9.14 4.27 15.70
C ALA A 291 9.80 4.34 14.31
N GLY A 292 9.07 3.96 13.26
CA GLY A 292 9.56 3.91 11.89
C GLY A 292 8.47 3.55 10.88
N VAL A 293 8.83 3.60 9.61
CA VAL A 293 8.00 3.20 8.47
C VAL A 293 8.78 2.22 7.61
N ALA A 294 8.18 1.10 7.21
CA ALA A 294 8.89 0.06 6.47
C ALA A 294 8.04 -0.49 5.31
N LEU A 295 8.47 -0.19 4.09
CA LEU A 295 7.66 -0.29 2.88
C LEU A 295 8.26 -1.23 1.84
N SER A 296 7.38 -1.84 1.05
CA SER A 296 7.74 -2.64 -0.13
C SER A 296 6.98 -2.14 -1.35
N SER A 297 7.67 -1.68 -2.38
CA SER A 297 7.09 -1.19 -3.63
C SER A 297 5.93 -0.21 -3.39
N PRO A 298 6.07 0.83 -2.54
CA PRO A 298 4.97 1.74 -2.24
C PRO A 298 4.48 2.46 -3.51
N TRP A 299 3.17 2.70 -3.63
CA TRP A 299 2.61 3.40 -4.80
C TRP A 299 2.45 4.90 -4.54
N LEU A 300 3.43 5.72 -4.87
CA LEU A 300 3.58 7.09 -4.33
C LEU A 300 3.04 8.21 -5.24
N ASP A 301 2.80 7.94 -6.52
CA ASP A 301 2.25 8.86 -7.52
C ASP A 301 1.01 8.26 -8.19
N LEU A 302 -0.16 8.80 -7.85
CA LEU A 302 -1.43 8.37 -8.45
C LEU A 302 -1.67 8.98 -9.84
N THR A 303 -0.87 9.95 -10.25
CA THR A 303 -0.92 10.49 -11.63
C THR A 303 -0.18 9.59 -12.61
N HIS A 304 0.65 8.65 -12.12
CA HIS A 304 1.50 7.78 -12.93
C HIS A 304 2.40 8.56 -13.92
N SER A 305 2.93 9.70 -13.48
CA SER A 305 3.65 10.64 -14.34
C SER A 305 5.12 10.26 -14.61
N SER A 306 5.63 9.30 -13.83
CA SER A 306 7.00 8.79 -13.90
C SER A 306 7.26 7.96 -15.17
N PRO A 307 8.42 8.11 -15.84
CA PRO A 307 8.78 7.31 -17.01
C PRO A 307 8.83 5.80 -16.76
N SER A 308 9.22 5.34 -15.57
CA SER A 308 9.20 3.92 -15.20
C SER A 308 7.84 3.26 -15.42
N CYS A 309 6.73 4.00 -15.32
CA CYS A 309 5.38 3.51 -15.59
C CYS A 309 5.18 3.00 -17.03
N ARG A 310 6.13 3.27 -17.93
CA ARG A 310 6.22 2.71 -19.29
C ARG A 310 7.51 1.93 -19.51
N THR A 311 8.67 2.49 -19.14
CA THR A 311 9.98 1.94 -19.53
C THR A 311 10.31 0.61 -18.86
N ASN A 312 9.71 0.33 -17.70
CA ASN A 312 9.97 -0.89 -16.94
C ASN A 312 8.96 -2.02 -17.19
N ALA A 313 8.03 -1.84 -18.14
CA ALA A 313 6.94 -2.79 -18.39
C ALA A 313 7.40 -4.22 -18.72
N GLU A 314 8.63 -4.40 -19.22
CA GLU A 314 9.18 -5.73 -19.50
C GLU A 314 9.40 -6.57 -18.23
N PHE A 315 9.76 -5.93 -17.11
CA PHE A 315 10.11 -6.57 -15.84
C PHE A 315 8.90 -6.80 -14.93
N ASP A 316 7.78 -6.11 -15.19
CA ASP A 316 6.67 -6.02 -14.25
C ASP A 316 5.39 -6.73 -14.72
N TYR A 317 4.60 -7.25 -13.79
CA TYR A 317 3.29 -7.83 -14.09
C TYR A 317 2.16 -6.80 -14.09
N LEU A 318 2.37 -5.61 -13.52
CA LEU A 318 1.35 -4.57 -13.50
C LEU A 318 0.96 -4.19 -14.94
N PRO A 319 -0.34 -3.99 -15.21
CA PRO A 319 -0.73 -3.41 -16.48
C PRO A 319 -0.15 -2.00 -16.59
N MET A 320 0.13 -1.53 -17.81
CA MET A 320 0.60 -0.16 -18.01
C MET A 320 -0.40 0.81 -17.36
N LEU A 321 0.07 1.60 -16.40
CA LEU A 321 -0.78 2.36 -15.49
C LEU A 321 -1.41 3.59 -16.16
N GLN A 322 -0.78 4.12 -17.21
CA GLN A 322 -1.32 5.21 -18.02
C GLN A 322 -2.39 4.69 -18.98
N GLY A 323 -3.58 5.31 -18.97
CA GLY A 323 -4.72 4.92 -19.79
C GLY A 323 -5.61 3.82 -19.18
N LEU A 324 -5.37 3.38 -17.93
CA LEU A 324 -6.26 2.43 -17.24
C LEU A 324 -7.69 2.94 -17.02
N ASP A 325 -7.88 4.26 -17.09
CA ASP A 325 -9.20 4.92 -17.02
C ASP A 325 -9.97 4.84 -18.35
N GLU A 326 -9.29 4.60 -19.48
CA GLU A 326 -9.91 4.46 -20.80
C GLU A 326 -10.43 3.04 -21.07
N ALA A 327 -10.01 2.05 -20.27
CA ALA A 327 -10.53 0.70 -20.37
C ALA A 327 -12.00 0.69 -19.94
N GLN A 328 -12.92 0.45 -20.89
CA GLN A 328 -14.35 0.31 -20.60
C GLN A 328 -14.59 -0.82 -19.59
N ARG A 329 -14.71 -0.46 -18.30
CA ARG A 329 -15.05 -1.40 -17.23
C ARG A 329 -16.54 -1.72 -17.32
N PRO A 330 -16.96 -2.98 -17.11
CA PRO A 330 -18.38 -3.28 -16.98
C PRO A 330 -19.00 -2.46 -15.85
N SER A 331 -20.14 -1.84 -16.12
CA SER A 331 -20.92 -1.10 -15.13
C SER A 331 -21.38 -2.01 -13.99
N CYS A 332 -21.42 -1.50 -12.78
CA CYS A 332 -21.95 -2.17 -11.59
C CYS A 332 -22.40 -1.13 -10.54
N PRO A 333 -23.03 -1.54 -9.42
CA PRO A 333 -23.49 -0.59 -8.40
C PRO A 333 -22.38 0.29 -7.79
N ALA A 334 -21.11 -0.11 -7.92
CA ALA A 334 -19.97 0.64 -7.43
C ALA A 334 -19.31 1.56 -8.49
N TRP A 335 -19.66 1.41 -9.78
CA TRP A 335 -19.01 2.16 -10.87
C TRP A 335 -19.86 2.23 -12.15
N PRO A 336 -19.98 3.39 -12.83
CA PRO A 336 -19.30 4.67 -12.55
C PRO A 336 -19.75 5.28 -11.22
N ALA A 337 -18.86 6.06 -10.59
CA ALA A 337 -19.18 6.74 -9.34
C ALA A 337 -20.23 7.85 -9.55
N ASP A 338 -20.94 8.18 -8.47
CA ASP A 338 -21.83 9.33 -8.39
C ASP A 338 -21.38 10.23 -7.21
N PRO A 339 -20.91 11.47 -7.47
CA PRO A 339 -20.69 12.07 -8.78
C PRO A 339 -19.59 11.35 -9.58
N PRO A 340 -19.62 11.45 -10.94
CA PRO A 340 -18.60 10.85 -11.79
C PRO A 340 -17.19 11.37 -11.49
N ARG A 341 -16.21 10.47 -11.55
CA ARG A 341 -14.77 10.78 -11.43
C ARG A 341 -13.95 9.80 -12.26
N LYS A 342 -12.76 10.20 -12.69
CA LYS A 342 -11.79 9.33 -13.39
C LYS A 342 -11.18 8.33 -12.41
N MET A 343 -10.74 8.83 -11.26
CA MET A 343 -9.98 8.04 -10.29
C MET A 343 -10.89 7.20 -9.39
N LEU A 344 -10.57 5.91 -9.21
CA LEU A 344 -11.27 5.08 -8.24
C LEU A 344 -11.07 5.62 -6.81
N TYR A 345 -9.83 5.92 -6.46
CA TYR A 345 -9.41 6.17 -5.09
C TYR A 345 -9.83 7.54 -4.58
N CYS A 346 -9.65 8.62 -5.33
CA CYS A 346 -9.91 9.98 -4.86
C CYS A 346 -10.80 10.75 -5.84
N ALA A 347 -11.33 11.90 -5.41
CA ALA A 347 -11.88 12.86 -6.35
C ALA A 347 -10.76 13.36 -7.28
N ASP A 348 -11.09 13.65 -8.55
CA ASP A 348 -10.09 14.05 -9.56
C ASP A 348 -9.33 15.31 -9.14
N ALA A 349 -10.01 16.27 -8.49
CA ALA A 349 -9.41 17.49 -7.96
C ALA A 349 -8.38 17.27 -6.83
N LEU A 350 -8.32 16.06 -6.26
CA LEU A 350 -7.42 15.69 -5.17
C LEU A 350 -6.29 14.76 -5.62
N VAL A 351 -6.18 14.41 -6.90
CA VAL A 351 -5.19 13.42 -7.37
C VAL A 351 -3.75 13.86 -7.09
N THR A 352 -3.46 15.15 -7.17
CA THR A 352 -2.15 15.75 -6.86
C THR A 352 -2.01 16.21 -5.41
N HIS A 353 -3.00 15.95 -4.56
CA HIS A 353 -2.94 16.33 -3.14
C HIS A 353 -1.79 15.55 -2.44
N PRO A 354 -0.99 16.16 -1.55
CA PRO A 354 0.19 15.54 -0.93
C PRO A 354 -0.12 14.41 0.07
N LEU A 355 -1.39 14.11 0.34
CA LEU A 355 -1.85 12.90 1.07
C LEU A 355 -2.43 11.82 0.13
N VAL A 356 -2.41 12.07 -1.17
CA VAL A 356 -2.84 11.16 -2.24
C VAL A 356 -1.61 10.79 -3.07
N THR A 357 -1.00 11.78 -3.72
CA THR A 357 0.29 11.66 -4.41
C THR A 357 1.39 12.22 -3.51
N LEU A 358 2.12 11.34 -2.83
CA LEU A 358 3.10 11.69 -1.79
C LEU A 358 4.32 12.43 -2.35
N LEU A 359 4.57 12.28 -3.65
CA LEU A 359 5.60 13.04 -4.34
C LEU A 359 5.34 14.55 -4.33
N ALA A 360 4.09 14.99 -4.10
CA ALA A 360 3.73 16.39 -3.99
C ALA A 360 3.98 17.00 -2.60
N ALA A 361 4.41 16.21 -1.61
CA ALA A 361 4.68 16.71 -0.26
C ALA A 361 5.94 17.59 -0.22
N ASP A 362 5.80 18.81 0.31
CA ASP A 362 6.90 19.80 0.31
C ASP A 362 8.07 19.40 1.21
N SER A 363 7.79 18.82 2.39
CA SER A 363 8.82 18.47 3.37
C SER A 363 8.42 17.28 4.24
N TRP A 364 9.38 16.36 4.38
CA TRP A 364 9.39 15.21 5.28
C TRP A 364 10.26 15.44 6.53
N GLU A 365 10.65 16.68 6.81
CA GLU A 365 11.40 17.00 8.04
C GLU A 365 10.60 16.54 9.28
N GLY A 366 11.29 15.82 10.17
CA GLY A 366 10.71 15.20 11.37
C GLY A 366 10.15 13.79 11.14
N CYS A 367 10.11 13.28 9.91
CA CYS A 367 9.67 11.91 9.61
C CYS A 367 10.53 10.88 10.39
N PRO A 368 9.91 9.83 10.96
CA PRO A 368 10.67 8.76 11.58
C PRO A 368 11.51 7.99 10.53
N PRO A 369 12.47 7.14 10.94
CA PRO A 369 13.25 6.33 10.02
C PRO A 369 12.39 5.55 9.02
N VAL A 370 12.85 5.50 7.76
CA VAL A 370 12.15 4.83 6.66
C VAL A 370 12.99 3.71 6.06
N TYR A 371 12.42 2.51 5.94
CA TYR A 371 12.87 1.47 5.02
C TYR A 371 11.98 1.44 3.79
N MET A 372 12.57 1.35 2.61
CA MET A 372 11.86 1.20 1.35
C MET A 372 12.62 0.25 0.44
N SER A 373 11.93 -0.70 -0.16
CA SER A 373 12.51 -1.56 -1.20
C SER A 373 11.64 -1.59 -2.43
N CYS A 374 12.24 -1.60 -3.61
CA CYS A 374 11.54 -1.69 -4.89
C CYS A 374 12.27 -2.64 -5.84
N GLY A 375 11.61 -3.05 -6.92
CA GLY A 375 12.24 -3.74 -8.05
C GLY A 375 12.56 -2.82 -9.21
N TRP A 376 12.80 -3.40 -10.39
CA TRP A 376 12.72 -2.68 -11.68
C TRP A 376 11.27 -2.62 -12.16
N GLU A 377 10.40 -2.20 -11.26
CA GLU A 377 8.95 -2.18 -11.43
C GLU A 377 8.46 -0.89 -12.07
N LEU A 378 7.18 -0.83 -12.43
CA LEU A 378 6.57 0.37 -12.99
C LEU A 378 6.61 1.56 -12.02
N LEU A 379 6.68 1.29 -10.71
CA LEU A 379 6.71 2.27 -9.61
C LEU A 379 8.15 2.62 -9.15
N ALA A 380 9.18 2.18 -9.86
CA ALA A 380 10.56 2.33 -9.38
C ALA A 380 11.02 3.81 -9.27
N ASP A 381 10.64 4.68 -10.21
CA ASP A 381 11.13 6.06 -10.23
C ASP A 381 10.57 6.89 -9.06
N GLU A 382 9.31 6.64 -8.67
CA GLU A 382 8.67 7.34 -7.54
C GLU A 382 9.28 6.93 -6.21
N ASP A 383 9.59 5.64 -6.04
CA ASP A 383 10.28 5.10 -4.86
C ASP A 383 11.68 5.70 -4.72
N LYS A 384 12.44 5.70 -5.82
CA LYS A 384 13.78 6.30 -5.89
C LYS A 384 13.76 7.79 -5.59
N TYR A 385 12.80 8.52 -6.16
CA TYR A 385 12.66 9.95 -5.91
C TYR A 385 12.36 10.22 -4.43
N LEU A 386 11.37 9.55 -3.86
CA LEU A 386 10.96 9.80 -2.48
C LEU A 386 12.05 9.40 -1.49
N ALA A 387 12.74 8.28 -1.71
CA ALA A 387 13.88 7.87 -0.88
C ALA A 387 14.99 8.92 -0.85
N ARG A 388 15.30 9.53 -2.00
CA ARG A 388 16.25 10.65 -2.08
C ARG A 388 15.72 11.91 -1.36
N LYS A 389 14.45 12.26 -1.56
CA LYS A 389 13.82 13.44 -0.93
C LYS A 389 13.78 13.32 0.60
N LEU A 390 13.39 12.16 1.12
CA LEU A 390 13.45 11.83 2.54
C LEU A 390 14.86 12.06 3.09
N HIS A 391 15.87 11.55 2.39
CA HIS A 391 17.25 11.73 2.81
C HIS A 391 17.71 13.18 2.80
N SER A 392 17.36 13.96 1.77
CA SER A 392 17.68 15.39 1.72
C SER A 392 16.96 16.21 2.79
N ASP A 393 15.79 15.75 3.23
CA ASP A 393 15.02 16.35 4.35
C ASP A 393 15.55 15.90 5.72
N GLY A 394 16.69 15.20 5.77
CA GLY A 394 17.35 14.78 7.02
C GLY A 394 16.82 13.48 7.62
N VAL A 395 15.97 12.74 6.91
CA VAL A 395 15.40 11.47 7.37
C VAL A 395 16.44 10.35 7.24
N GLN A 396 16.48 9.45 8.23
CA GLN A 396 17.24 8.20 8.10
C GLN A 396 16.52 7.26 7.14
N VAL A 397 17.18 6.88 6.05
CA VAL A 397 16.58 6.05 4.98
C VAL A 397 17.41 4.81 4.73
N VAL A 398 16.78 3.64 4.74
CA VAL A 398 17.34 2.41 4.19
C VAL A 398 16.58 2.09 2.90
N PHE A 399 17.23 2.28 1.76
CA PHE A 399 16.66 2.02 0.44
C PHE A 399 17.35 0.83 -0.23
N GLU A 400 16.56 -0.10 -0.77
CA GLU A 400 17.07 -1.28 -1.47
C GLU A 400 16.33 -1.51 -2.79
N GLU A 401 17.02 -1.33 -3.91
CA GLU A 401 16.53 -1.71 -5.23
C GLU A 401 16.94 -3.15 -5.57
N PHE A 402 16.00 -3.97 -6.02
CA PHE A 402 16.25 -5.35 -6.41
C PHE A 402 16.21 -5.49 -7.93
N GLU A 403 17.35 -5.88 -8.49
CA GLU A 403 17.56 -6.00 -9.93
C GLU A 403 16.50 -6.91 -10.58
N ALA A 404 15.85 -6.39 -11.63
CA ALA A 404 14.87 -7.10 -12.45
C ALA A 404 13.68 -7.73 -11.70
N MET A 405 13.45 -7.33 -10.44
CA MET A 405 12.30 -7.81 -9.68
C MET A 405 11.02 -7.06 -10.07
N PRO A 406 9.87 -7.76 -10.16
CA PRO A 406 8.57 -7.14 -10.44
C PRO A 406 7.99 -6.45 -9.19
N HIS A 407 6.85 -5.79 -9.37
CA HIS A 407 6.11 -5.18 -8.28
C HIS A 407 5.76 -6.15 -7.14
N CYS A 408 5.94 -5.72 -5.89
CA CYS A 408 5.70 -6.54 -4.69
C CYS A 408 6.31 -7.97 -4.76
N PHE A 409 7.50 -8.12 -5.36
CA PHE A 409 8.12 -9.43 -5.61
C PHE A 409 8.21 -10.33 -4.36
N GLN A 410 8.36 -9.74 -3.18
CA GLN A 410 8.42 -10.44 -1.90
C GLN A 410 7.16 -11.30 -1.69
N ALA A 411 5.98 -10.74 -1.98
CA ALA A 411 4.72 -11.42 -1.83
C ALA A 411 4.46 -12.40 -2.99
N VAL A 412 4.70 -11.99 -4.24
CA VAL A 412 4.37 -12.81 -5.42
C VAL A 412 5.37 -13.93 -5.71
N LEU A 413 6.62 -13.76 -5.30
CA LEU A 413 7.71 -14.75 -5.41
C LEU A 413 8.13 -15.27 -4.04
N MET A 414 7.18 -15.45 -3.13
CA MET A 414 7.47 -15.86 -1.75
C MET A 414 8.29 -17.16 -1.70
N GLY A 415 9.39 -17.12 -0.96
CA GLY A 415 10.29 -18.26 -0.75
C GLY A 415 11.44 -18.39 -1.74
N THR A 416 11.54 -17.53 -2.76
CA THR A 416 12.77 -17.42 -3.55
C THR A 416 13.91 -16.80 -2.71
N PRO A 417 15.19 -17.02 -3.06
CA PRO A 417 16.32 -16.44 -2.33
C PRO A 417 16.23 -14.91 -2.19
N VAL A 418 15.85 -14.21 -3.27
CA VAL A 418 15.69 -12.76 -3.29
C VAL A 418 14.57 -12.28 -2.36
N SER A 419 13.41 -12.93 -2.36
CA SER A 419 12.31 -12.62 -1.45
C SER A 419 12.66 -12.92 0.00
N VAL A 420 13.38 -14.01 0.28
CA VAL A 420 13.86 -14.35 1.63
C VAL A 420 14.83 -13.28 2.14
N ARG A 421 15.76 -12.82 1.30
CA ARG A 421 16.70 -11.74 1.63
C ARG A 421 15.95 -10.43 1.90
N SER A 422 15.03 -10.05 1.02
CA SER A 422 14.23 -8.83 1.16
C SER A 422 13.37 -8.83 2.43
N PHE A 423 12.63 -9.90 2.71
CA PHE A 423 11.88 -10.02 3.97
C PHE A 423 12.80 -9.97 5.21
N GLY A 424 14.00 -10.52 5.10
CA GLY A 424 15.02 -10.45 6.16
C GLY A 424 15.45 -9.02 6.45
N ALA A 425 15.74 -8.23 5.41
CA ALA A 425 16.09 -6.81 5.53
C ALA A 425 14.91 -5.98 6.06
N TRP A 426 13.71 -6.18 5.49
CA TRP A 426 12.48 -5.51 5.89
C TRP A 426 12.15 -5.76 7.37
N ALA A 427 12.09 -7.03 7.80
CA ALA A 427 11.87 -7.36 9.21
C ALA A 427 13.04 -6.95 10.11
N GLY A 428 14.27 -6.99 9.59
CA GLY A 428 15.47 -6.55 10.28
C GLY A 428 15.40 -5.08 10.67
N PHE A 429 15.03 -4.21 9.73
CA PHE A 429 14.80 -2.79 9.97
C PHE A 429 13.69 -2.57 11.01
N ILE A 430 12.53 -3.22 10.83
CA ILE A 430 11.38 -3.09 11.74
C ILE A 430 11.77 -3.43 13.18
N ARG A 431 12.50 -4.52 13.38
CA ARG A 431 12.96 -4.92 14.71
C ARG A 431 13.98 -3.93 15.25
N ASP A 432 14.98 -3.58 14.44
CA ASP A 432 16.11 -2.78 14.89
C ASP A 432 15.69 -1.34 15.24
N VAL A 433 14.75 -0.72 14.52
CA VAL A 433 14.28 0.63 14.85
C VAL A 433 13.55 0.69 16.20
N VAL A 434 12.86 -0.39 16.58
CA VAL A 434 12.19 -0.50 17.89
C VAL A 434 13.17 -0.84 19.01
N GLU A 435 14.10 -1.77 18.78
CA GLU A 435 15.01 -2.29 19.81
C GLU A 435 16.26 -1.43 20.03
N LYS A 436 16.76 -0.79 18.96
CA LYS A 436 18.05 -0.09 18.93
C LYS A 436 17.90 1.39 18.57
N GLY A 437 16.73 1.80 18.08
CA GLY A 437 16.51 3.15 17.57
C GLY A 437 17.04 3.35 16.13
N PRO A 438 17.06 4.60 15.65
CA PRO A 438 17.51 4.94 14.30
C PRO A 438 18.97 4.55 14.06
N GLY A 439 19.23 4.00 12.88
CA GLY A 439 20.56 3.64 12.39
C GLY A 439 21.18 4.71 11.47
N LYS A 440 22.01 4.27 10.53
CA LYS A 440 22.52 5.12 9.44
C LYS A 440 21.65 4.97 8.19
N SER A 441 21.67 5.98 7.32
CA SER A 441 21.11 5.83 5.99
C SER A 441 21.97 4.90 5.13
N VAL A 442 21.32 4.08 4.30
CA VAL A 442 21.92 3.06 3.46
C VAL A 442 21.13 3.01 2.15
N PHE A 443 21.84 2.95 1.02
CA PHE A 443 21.23 2.88 -0.31
C PHE A 443 21.94 1.81 -1.12
N ARG A 444 21.21 0.82 -1.62
CA ARG A 444 21.82 -0.36 -2.28
C ARG A 444 21.02 -0.85 -3.46
N THR A 445 21.73 -1.38 -4.45
CA THR A 445 21.17 -2.29 -5.45
C THR A 445 21.56 -3.71 -5.09
N ILE A 446 20.62 -4.65 -5.27
CA ILE A 446 20.78 -6.06 -4.98
C ILE A 446 20.68 -6.84 -6.28
N GLU A 447 21.78 -7.48 -6.68
CA GLU A 447 21.84 -8.27 -7.92
C GLU A 447 20.93 -9.51 -7.85
N ALA A 448 20.17 -9.78 -8.92
CA ALA A 448 19.06 -10.74 -8.90
C ALA A 448 19.50 -12.20 -8.60
N LYS A 449 20.68 -12.59 -9.09
CA LYS A 449 21.18 -13.97 -9.03
C LYS A 449 22.17 -14.22 -7.89
N THR A 450 23.08 -13.29 -7.69
CA THR A 450 24.19 -13.39 -6.73
C THR A 450 23.78 -12.89 -5.36
N LEU A 451 22.76 -12.02 -5.29
CA LEU A 451 22.39 -11.25 -4.10
C LEU A 451 23.55 -10.36 -3.60
N ASN A 452 24.50 -10.04 -4.47
CA ASN A 452 25.54 -9.07 -4.14
C ASN A 452 24.91 -7.70 -3.88
N GLU A 453 25.41 -7.04 -2.85
CA GLU A 453 24.98 -5.70 -2.48
C GLU A 453 25.96 -4.68 -3.05
N VAL A 454 25.44 -3.73 -3.83
CA VAL A 454 26.21 -2.62 -4.38
C VAL A 454 25.68 -1.34 -3.77
N ASP A 455 26.52 -0.62 -3.01
CA ASP A 455 26.15 0.66 -2.44
C ASP A 455 25.94 1.71 -3.55
N ILE A 456 24.90 2.53 -3.38
CA ILE A 456 24.52 3.61 -4.30
C ILE A 456 24.72 4.95 -3.58
N ASP A 457 25.17 5.96 -4.32
CA ASP A 457 25.11 7.35 -3.85
C ASP A 457 23.65 7.84 -3.89
N PRO A 458 23.05 8.26 -2.76
CA PRO A 458 21.66 8.74 -2.74
C PRO A 458 21.40 9.92 -3.68
N SER A 459 22.40 10.76 -3.95
CA SER A 459 22.26 11.88 -4.89
C SER A 459 21.98 11.42 -6.33
N GLY A 460 22.45 10.22 -6.70
CA GLY A 460 22.24 9.61 -8.02
C GLY A 460 21.00 8.73 -8.12
N LEU A 461 20.19 8.62 -7.06
CA LEU A 461 19.09 7.66 -7.01
C LEU A 461 17.95 8.00 -7.97
N SER A 462 17.66 9.30 -8.13
CA SER A 462 16.64 9.79 -9.07
C SER A 462 17.23 10.90 -9.93
N PRO A 463 17.05 10.85 -11.26
CA PRO A 463 17.56 11.88 -12.16
C PRO A 463 16.71 13.16 -12.14
N TYR A 464 15.53 13.14 -11.50
CA TYR A 464 14.57 14.24 -11.57
C TYR A 464 14.80 15.28 -10.49
N THR A 465 14.80 16.54 -10.88
CA THR A 465 14.71 17.68 -9.96
C THR A 465 13.30 17.77 -9.35
N GLU A 466 13.15 18.55 -8.28
CA GLU A 466 11.84 18.80 -7.69
C GLU A 466 10.92 19.56 -8.66
N GLU A 467 11.48 20.51 -9.40
CA GLU A 467 10.76 21.30 -10.41
C GLU A 467 10.24 20.42 -11.56
N GLU A 468 11.07 19.52 -12.08
CA GLU A 468 10.65 18.58 -13.14
C GLU A 468 9.56 17.64 -12.66
N LEU A 469 9.65 17.13 -11.43
CA LEU A 469 8.62 16.28 -10.85
C LEU A 469 7.30 17.05 -10.69
N ARG A 470 7.33 18.27 -10.12
CA ARG A 470 6.13 19.10 -9.96
C ARG A 470 5.48 19.40 -11.30
N GLU A 471 6.26 19.68 -12.34
CA GLU A 471 5.70 19.91 -13.67
C GLU A 471 5.03 18.65 -14.25
N ARG A 472 5.63 17.47 -14.06
CA ARG A 472 5.02 16.19 -14.46
C ARG A 472 3.66 15.95 -13.81
N LEU A 473 3.54 16.21 -12.50
CA LEU A 473 2.28 16.10 -11.77
C LEU A 473 1.24 17.11 -12.28
N ARG A 474 1.66 18.34 -12.62
CA ARG A 474 0.77 19.40 -13.15
C ARG A 474 0.20 19.05 -14.52
N VAL A 475 0.99 18.44 -15.41
CA VAL A 475 0.52 18.08 -16.77
C VAL A 475 -0.69 17.15 -16.68
N PHE A 476 -0.67 16.16 -15.79
CA PHE A 476 -1.81 15.27 -15.56
C PHE A 476 -3.05 16.01 -15.05
N ALA A 477 -2.88 16.95 -14.11
CA ALA A 477 -4.00 17.72 -13.54
C ALA A 477 -4.71 18.63 -14.56
N ARG A 478 -4.07 18.96 -15.69
CA ARG A 478 -4.62 19.81 -16.75
C ARG A 478 -5.44 19.05 -17.80
N GLU A 479 -5.42 17.71 -17.81
CA GLU A 479 -6.23 16.93 -18.74
C GLU A 479 -7.71 16.95 -18.29
N GLU A 480 -8.55 17.72 -18.99
CA GLU A 480 -9.99 17.87 -18.67
C GLU A 480 -10.73 16.52 -18.57
N PRO A 481 -11.79 16.41 -17.75
CA PRO A 481 -12.68 15.26 -17.80
C PRO A 481 -13.34 15.14 -19.18
N PRO A 482 -13.57 13.90 -19.68
CA PRO A 482 -14.36 13.74 -20.89
C PRO A 482 -15.72 14.40 -20.66
N ALA A 483 -16.14 15.23 -21.60
CA ALA A 483 -17.46 15.85 -21.58
C ALA A 483 -18.51 14.78 -21.29
N SER A 484 -19.41 15.04 -20.33
CA SER A 484 -20.51 14.13 -20.03
C SER A 484 -21.22 13.79 -21.32
N ALA A 485 -21.24 12.51 -21.71
CA ALA A 485 -22.10 12.02 -22.78
C ALA A 485 -23.56 12.04 -22.30
N ALA A 486 -24.08 13.25 -22.05
CA ALA A 486 -25.47 13.53 -21.77
C ALA A 486 -25.96 14.42 -22.92
N GLY A 487 -26.63 13.79 -23.88
CA GLY A 487 -27.43 14.48 -24.89
C GLY A 487 -26.88 14.41 -26.32
N ASP A 488 -27.01 13.25 -26.96
CA ASP A 488 -27.59 13.21 -28.30
C ASP A 488 -28.14 11.81 -28.63
N VAL A 489 -29.25 11.44 -27.99
CA VAL A 489 -30.18 10.47 -28.59
C VAL A 489 -31.07 11.26 -29.53
N GLY A 490 -30.45 11.77 -30.60
CA GLY A 490 -31.14 12.37 -31.73
C GLY A 490 -31.85 11.26 -32.51
N MET A 491 -33.18 11.26 -32.44
CA MET A 491 -34.06 10.49 -33.32
C MET A 491 -33.55 10.49 -34.76
N LYS A 492 -33.28 9.30 -35.32
CA LYS A 492 -33.58 9.03 -36.71
C LYS A 492 -34.27 7.68 -36.82
N LEU A 493 -35.47 7.76 -37.40
CA LEU A 493 -36.39 6.69 -37.79
C LEU A 493 -35.73 5.60 -38.62
#